data_AF-A0A954XKR3-F1
#
_entry.id   AF-A0A954XKR3-F1
#
_cell.length_a   1.000
_cell.length_b   1.000
_cell.length_c   1.000
_cell.angle_alpha   90.00
_cell.angle_beta   90.00
_cell.angle_gamma   90.00
#
_symmetry.space_group_name_H-M   'P 1'
#
loop_
_entity.id
_entity.type
_entity.pdbx_description
1 polymer ?
#
loop_
_entity_poly.entity_id
_entity_poly.type
_entity_poly.pdbx_seq_one_letter_code
_entity_poly.pdbx_strand_id
1 'polypeptide(L)'
;MGYLNRPRQPGFSLLELLAVVTIIGIIAAVVLPRMTGSTDTAKKNMCHQFKGDLNGAIEKYHFANGTWPTSLNDLRHEDYYSDEQIPVCPMTKQAYTIDPVTHSIQGHNH
;
A
#
# COMPACT_ATOMS: atom_id res chain seq x y z
N MET A 1 -54.49 27.83 -43.85
CA MET A 1 -53.73 26.78 -43.13
C MET A 1 -52.26 27.19 -43.12
N GLY A 2 -51.71 27.56 -41.96
CA GLY A 2 -50.33 28.08 -41.84
C GLY A 2 -49.29 26.97 -41.81
N TYR A 3 -48.16 27.18 -42.50
CA TYR A 3 -47.03 26.26 -42.53
C TYR A 3 -46.23 26.38 -41.21
N LEU A 4 -46.18 25.30 -40.44
CA LEU A 4 -45.35 25.21 -39.23
C LEU A 4 -43.88 25.13 -39.63
N ASN A 5 -43.13 26.21 -39.39
CA ASN A 5 -41.68 26.25 -39.54
C ASN A 5 -41.05 25.41 -38.42
N ARG A 6 -40.58 24.19 -38.73
CA ARG A 6 -39.89 23.33 -37.77
C ARG A 6 -38.45 23.83 -37.61
N PRO A 7 -38.03 24.27 -36.40
CA PRO A 7 -36.65 24.69 -36.19
C PRO A 7 -35.70 23.51 -36.48
N ARG A 8 -34.67 23.77 -37.29
CA ARG A 8 -33.62 22.79 -37.58
C ARG A 8 -32.85 22.53 -36.28
N GLN A 9 -32.81 21.28 -35.85
CA GLN A 9 -31.98 20.89 -34.72
C GLN A 9 -30.50 20.96 -35.17
N PRO A 10 -29.63 21.63 -34.41
CA PRO A 10 -28.21 21.64 -34.72
C PRO A 10 -27.67 20.20 -34.61
N GLY A 11 -27.02 19.74 -35.69
CA GLY A 11 -26.34 18.45 -35.72
C GLY A 11 -24.95 18.55 -35.10
N PHE A 12 -24.44 17.41 -34.59
CA PHE A 12 -23.11 17.29 -33.99
C PHE A 12 -22.02 17.65 -35.00
N SER A 13 -21.05 18.49 -34.60
CA SER A 13 -19.91 18.84 -35.44
C SER A 13 -18.77 17.81 -35.32
N LEU A 14 -18.07 17.55 -36.43
CA LEU A 14 -16.83 16.77 -36.41
C LEU A 14 -15.76 17.42 -35.51
N LEU A 15 -15.78 18.76 -35.44
CA LEU A 15 -14.88 19.52 -34.56
C LEU A 15 -15.17 19.25 -33.08
N GLU A 16 -16.45 19.11 -32.70
CA GLU A 16 -16.84 18.80 -31.32
C GLU A 16 -16.35 17.42 -30.89
N LEU A 17 -16.49 16.41 -31.77
CA LEU A 17 -15.97 15.07 -31.48
C LEU A 17 -14.44 15.07 -31.38
N LEU A 18 -13.75 15.80 -32.26
CA LEU A 18 -12.29 15.90 -32.28
C LEU A 18 -11.75 16.53 -30.99
N ALA A 19 -12.37 17.62 -30.52
CA ALA A 19 -11.99 18.27 -29.27
C ALA A 19 -12.19 17.34 -28.06
N VAL A 20 -13.26 16.56 -28.03
CA VAL A 20 -13.55 15.63 -26.93
C VAL A 20 -12.50 14.51 -26.86
N VAL A 21 -12.21 13.84 -27.97
CA VAL A 21 -11.24 12.72 -27.97
C VAL A 21 -9.81 13.20 -27.69
N THR A 22 -9.46 14.43 -28.09
CA THR A 22 -8.16 15.03 -27.76
C THR A 22 -8.04 15.33 -26.26
N ILE A 23 -9.08 15.92 -25.65
CA ILE A 23 -9.08 16.20 -24.20
C ILE A 23 -8.99 14.87 -23.41
N ILE A 24 -9.77 13.85 -23.77
CA ILE A 24 -9.72 12.53 -23.12
C ILE A 24 -8.33 11.89 -23.27
N GLY A 25 -7.71 11.99 -24.45
CA GLY A 25 -6.36 11.48 -24.70
C GLY A 25 -5.29 12.15 -23.82
N ILE A 26 -5.37 13.47 -23.64
CA ILE A 26 -4.45 14.23 -22.77
C ILE A 26 -4.62 13.81 -21.31
N ILE A 27 -5.86 13.72 -20.83
CA ILE A 27 -6.14 13.32 -19.44
C ILE A 27 -5.65 11.89 -19.19
N ALA A 28 -5.93 10.94 -20.09
CA ALA A 28 -5.51 9.55 -19.96
C ALA A 28 -3.98 9.40 -19.88
N ALA A 29 -3.22 10.19 -20.66
CA ALA A 29 -1.76 10.17 -20.65
C ALA A 29 -1.16 10.62 -19.30
N VAL A 30 -1.81 11.55 -18.58
CA VAL A 30 -1.30 12.13 -17.33
C VAL A 30 -1.71 11.33 -16.09
N VAL A 31 -2.88 10.69 -16.10
CA VAL A 31 -3.42 9.97 -14.93
C VAL A 31 -2.67 8.67 -14.65
N LEU A 32 -2.31 7.91 -15.68
CA LEU A 32 -1.66 6.60 -15.56
C LEU A 32 -0.33 6.58 -14.78
N PRO A 33 0.65 7.48 -15.00
CA PRO A 33 1.95 7.41 -14.33
C PRO A 33 1.90 7.69 -12.82
N ARG A 34 0.82 8.30 -12.30
CA ARG A 34 0.73 8.65 -10.88
C ARG A 34 0.39 7.47 -9.97
N MET A 35 -0.09 6.35 -10.51
CA MET A 35 -0.57 5.23 -9.71
C MET A 35 0.51 4.19 -9.36
N THR A 36 1.61 4.13 -10.12
CA THR A 36 2.57 3.01 -10.00
C THR A 36 3.69 3.22 -8.97
N GLY A 37 4.09 4.46 -8.69
CA GLY A 37 5.20 4.74 -7.76
C GLY A 37 4.81 4.76 -6.28
N SER A 38 3.57 5.16 -5.96
CA SER A 38 3.14 5.34 -4.57
C SER A 38 3.04 4.01 -3.80
N THR A 39 2.75 2.90 -4.48
CA THR A 39 2.54 1.61 -3.84
C THR A 39 3.85 1.02 -3.30
N ASP A 40 4.97 1.22 -3.96
CA ASP A 40 6.23 0.59 -3.54
C ASP A 40 6.88 1.34 -2.38
N THR A 41 6.82 2.68 -2.36
CA THR A 41 7.21 3.45 -1.17
C THR A 41 6.32 3.12 0.02
N ALA A 42 5.01 2.96 -0.19
CA ALA A 42 4.10 2.56 0.88
C ALA A 42 4.45 1.17 1.44
N LYS A 43 4.76 0.20 0.58
CA LYS A 43 5.22 -1.13 1.01
C LYS A 43 6.55 -1.07 1.78
N LYS A 44 7.53 -0.29 1.33
CA LYS A 44 8.80 -0.11 2.07
C LYS A 44 8.53 0.47 3.46
N ASN A 45 7.73 1.53 3.55
CA ASN A 45 7.36 2.15 4.82
C ASN A 45 6.61 1.18 5.75
N MET A 46 5.67 0.38 5.22
CA MET A 46 5.00 -0.67 5.99
C MET A 46 5.97 -1.75 6.50
N CYS A 47 6.95 -2.15 5.67
CA CYS A 47 7.96 -3.13 6.10
C CYS A 47 8.82 -2.60 7.26
N HIS A 48 9.14 -1.30 7.25
CA HIS A 48 9.82 -0.63 8.37
C HIS A 48 8.93 -0.51 9.62
N GLN A 49 7.64 -0.20 9.44
CA GLN A 49 6.68 -0.12 10.55
C GLN A 49 6.56 -1.47 11.26
N PHE A 50 6.28 -2.55 10.54
CA PHE A 50 6.16 -3.89 11.12
C PHE A 50 7.44 -4.34 11.84
N LYS A 51 8.61 -4.00 11.29
CA LYS A 51 9.89 -4.24 11.97
C LYS A 51 9.95 -3.53 13.33
N GLY A 52 9.52 -2.26 13.40
CA GLY A 52 9.46 -1.49 14.63
C GLY A 52 8.48 -2.08 15.65
N ASP A 53 7.28 -2.44 15.20
CA ASP A 53 6.24 -3.02 16.04
C ASP A 53 6.70 -4.36 16.66
N LEU A 54 7.33 -5.22 15.85
CA LEU A 54 7.88 -6.50 16.31
C LEU A 54 9.06 -6.32 17.26
N ASN A 55 9.94 -5.34 17.04
CA ASN A 55 10.99 -5.00 18.01
C ASN A 55 10.40 -4.57 19.36
N GLY A 56 9.35 -3.73 19.35
CA GLY A 56 8.66 -3.35 20.58
C GLY A 56 8.02 -4.56 21.28
N ALA A 57 7.49 -5.52 20.53
CA ALA A 57 7.00 -6.78 21.10
C ALA A 57 8.11 -7.62 21.74
N ILE A 58 9.30 -7.68 21.12
CA ILE A 58 10.48 -8.35 21.69
C ILE A 58 10.88 -7.70 23.02
N GLU A 59 10.92 -6.38 23.08
CA GLU A 59 11.24 -5.65 24.31
C GLU A 59 10.21 -5.95 25.40
N LYS A 60 8.91 -5.91 25.08
CA LYS A 60 7.83 -6.27 26.03
C LYS A 60 7.99 -7.69 26.57
N TYR A 61 8.28 -8.66 25.71
CA TYR A 61 8.53 -10.04 26.11
C TYR A 61 9.71 -10.12 27.08
N HIS A 62 10.80 -9.42 26.78
CA HIS A 62 11.97 -9.39 27.65
C HIS A 62 11.68 -8.73 29.00
N PHE A 63 10.91 -7.64 29.03
CA PHE A 63 10.47 -7.00 30.28
C PHE A 63 9.60 -7.90 31.14
N ALA A 64 8.73 -8.73 30.52
CA ALA A 64 7.83 -9.61 31.26
C ALA A 64 8.50 -10.90 31.74
N ASN A 65 9.36 -11.51 30.92
CA ASN A 65 9.92 -12.84 31.17
C ASN A 65 11.38 -12.82 31.64
N GLY A 66 12.07 -11.68 31.53
CA GLY A 66 13.50 -11.56 31.85
C GLY A 66 14.43 -12.32 30.89
N THR A 67 13.89 -12.83 29.78
CA THR A 67 14.63 -13.57 28.75
C THR A 67 14.23 -13.07 27.37
N TRP A 68 15.13 -13.16 26.40
CA TRP A 68 14.83 -12.79 25.02
C TRP A 68 14.03 -13.89 24.30
N PRO A 69 13.09 -13.53 23.43
CA PRO A 69 12.37 -14.50 22.61
C PRO A 69 13.33 -15.17 21.62
N THR A 70 13.19 -16.48 21.47
CA THR A 70 14.01 -17.27 20.52
C THR A 70 13.33 -17.41 19.17
N SER A 71 12.01 -17.32 19.17
CA SER A 71 11.18 -17.43 17.99
C SER A 71 10.14 -16.31 17.96
N LEU A 72 9.71 -15.94 16.76
CA LEU A 72 8.58 -15.03 16.58
C LEU A 72 7.29 -15.61 17.19
N ASN A 73 7.16 -16.93 17.29
CA ASN A 73 5.99 -17.56 17.89
C ASN A 73 5.86 -17.25 19.39
N ASP A 74 6.96 -16.97 20.08
CA ASP A 74 6.97 -16.56 21.49
C ASP A 74 6.28 -15.20 21.70
N LEU A 75 6.21 -14.39 20.63
CA LEU A 75 5.55 -13.08 20.64
C LEU A 75 4.06 -13.15 20.35
N ARG A 76 3.52 -14.31 19.94
CA ARG A 76 2.09 -14.49 19.60
C ARG A 76 1.23 -14.60 20.85
N HIS A 77 1.25 -13.56 21.66
CA HIS A 77 0.51 -13.42 22.89
C HIS A 77 -0.05 -12.01 22.98
N GLU A 78 -1.28 -11.86 23.49
CA GLU A 78 -2.00 -10.58 23.52
C GLU A 78 -1.20 -9.46 24.22
N ASP A 79 -0.41 -9.83 25.24
CA ASP A 79 0.45 -8.92 26.02
C ASP A 79 1.65 -8.36 25.24
N TYR A 80 2.12 -9.08 24.22
CA TYR A 80 3.34 -8.74 23.48
C TYR A 80 3.02 -8.24 22.07
N TYR A 81 2.18 -8.99 21.35
CA TYR A 81 1.72 -8.69 20.00
C TYR A 81 0.26 -9.11 19.85
N SER A 82 -0.65 -8.14 19.79
CA SER A 82 -2.09 -8.37 19.85
C SER A 82 -2.72 -8.86 18.55
N ASP A 83 -1.97 -8.89 17.44
CA ASP A 83 -2.43 -9.45 16.18
C ASP A 83 -2.24 -10.97 16.12
N GLU A 84 -3.27 -11.69 15.64
CA GLU A 84 -3.29 -13.16 15.61
C GLU A 84 -2.21 -13.78 14.71
N GLN A 85 -1.80 -13.03 13.69
CA GLN A 85 -0.79 -13.43 12.72
C GLN A 85 0.31 -12.38 12.62
N ILE A 86 1.55 -12.86 12.75
CA ILE A 86 2.73 -12.02 12.55
C ILE A 86 2.83 -11.62 11.07
N PRO A 87 2.94 -10.32 10.76
CA PRO A 87 2.99 -9.84 9.40
C PRO A 87 4.26 -10.29 8.69
N VAL A 88 4.15 -10.45 7.37
CA VAL A 88 5.31 -10.64 6.47
C VAL A 88 5.66 -9.31 5.81
N CYS A 89 6.91 -9.14 5.38
CA CYS A 89 7.29 -7.90 4.72
C CYS A 89 6.52 -7.76 3.38
N PRO A 90 5.80 -6.65 3.15
CA PRO A 90 4.96 -6.47 1.96
C PRO A 90 5.76 -6.27 0.66
N MET A 91 7.08 -6.07 0.75
CA MET A 91 7.99 -6.00 -0.41
C MET A 91 8.43 -7.39 -0.89
N THR A 92 8.94 -8.22 0.03
CA THR A 92 9.56 -9.51 -0.29
C THR A 92 8.63 -10.70 -0.05
N LYS A 93 7.54 -10.49 0.69
CA LYS A 93 6.65 -11.53 1.24
C LYS A 93 7.36 -12.53 2.15
N GLN A 94 8.56 -12.19 2.62
CA GLN A 94 9.32 -13.04 3.53
C GLN A 94 8.91 -12.78 4.98
N ALA A 95 9.03 -13.81 5.82
CA ALA A 95 8.87 -13.68 7.26
C ALA A 95 10.07 -12.92 7.86
N TYR A 96 9.81 -12.17 8.92
CA TYR A 96 10.87 -11.57 9.72
C TYR A 96 11.65 -12.65 10.49
N THR A 97 12.89 -12.35 10.87
CA THR A 97 13.72 -13.23 11.70
C THR A 97 14.33 -12.43 12.83
N ILE A 98 14.45 -13.04 14.00
CA ILE A 98 15.11 -12.44 15.16
C ILE A 98 16.60 -12.71 15.03
N ASP A 99 17.42 -11.67 15.17
CA ASP A 99 18.86 -11.80 15.26
C ASP A 99 19.25 -12.42 16.62
N PRO A 100 19.98 -13.55 16.65
CA PRO A 100 20.39 -14.18 17.90
C PRO A 100 21.39 -13.35 18.72
N VAL A 101 22.06 -12.37 18.12
CA VAL A 101 23.07 -11.52 18.79
C VAL A 101 22.49 -10.19 19.24
N THR A 102 21.72 -9.53 18.36
CA THR A 102 21.19 -8.18 18.65
C THR A 102 19.77 -8.19 19.21
N HIS A 103 19.13 -9.37 19.30
CA HIS A 103 17.73 -9.55 19.72
C HIS A 103 16.75 -8.62 18.99
N SER A 104 17.10 -8.23 17.76
CA SER A 104 16.33 -7.31 16.93
C SER A 104 15.85 -8.02 15.68
N ILE A 105 14.75 -7.54 15.12
CA ILE A 105 14.24 -8.02 13.84
C ILE A 105 15.20 -7.65 12.71
N GLN A 106 15.68 -8.68 12.02
CA GLN A 106 16.45 -8.55 10.79
C GLN A 106 15.56 -8.01 9.68
N GLY A 107 16.02 -6.92 9.05
CA GLY A 107 15.34 -6.34 7.90
C GLY A 107 15.56 -7.17 6.64
N HIS A 108 14.68 -7.04 5.66
CA HIS A 108 14.88 -7.61 4.34
C HIS A 108 15.51 -6.57 3.41
N ASN A 109 16.34 -7.01 2.47
CA ASN A 109 16.92 -6.11 1.47
C ASN A 109 15.92 -5.91 0.32
N HIS A 110 15.61 -4.65 -0.01
CA HIS A 110 14.57 -4.28 -0.99
C HIS A 110 14.80 -2.90 -1.62
#